data_AF-A0A5Q0EMJ4-F1
#
_entry.id   AF-A0A5Q0EMJ4-F1
#
_cell.length_a   1.000
_cell.length_b   1.000
_cell.length_c   1.000
_cell.angle_alpha   90.00
_cell.angle_beta   90.00
_cell.angle_gamma   90.00
#
_symmetry.space_group_name_H-M   'P 1'
#
loop_
_entity.id
_entity.type
_entity.pdbx_description
1 polymer ?
#
loop_
_entity_poly.entity_id
_entity_poly.type
_entity_poly.pdbx_seq_one_letter_code
_entity_poly.pdbx_strand_id
1 'polypeptide(L)' 'MSLRLSPLLLLLGLTGLFGLVGCGQDVDSPFFNYMDCRAKKRASLEQQGMDPTAADMRSKAYCKERFPEQP' A
#
# COMPACT_ATOMS: atom_id res chain seq x y z
N MET A 1 -5.04 -43.46 30.60
CA MET A 1 -5.54 -42.46 29.64
C MET A 1 -4.54 -42.37 28.51
N SER A 2 -4.80 -43.03 27.38
CA SER A 2 -3.89 -43.05 26.23
C SER A 2 -4.27 -41.94 25.26
N LEU A 3 -3.43 -40.92 25.10
CA LEU A 3 -3.58 -39.92 24.05
C LEU A 3 -3.24 -40.56 22.70
N ARG A 4 -4.27 -40.84 21.89
CA ARG A 4 -4.07 -41.23 20.48
C ARG A 4 -3.78 -39.97 19.68
N LEU A 5 -2.50 -39.71 19.43
CA LEU A 5 -2.03 -38.66 18.54
C LEU A 5 -2.37 -39.09 17.10
N SER A 6 -3.46 -38.55 16.55
CA SER A 6 -3.91 -38.87 15.19
C SER A 6 -2.89 -38.37 14.15
N PRO A 7 -2.43 -39.23 13.22
CA PRO A 7 -1.46 -38.85 12.18
C PRO A 7 -2.02 -37.87 11.14
N LEU A 8 -3.33 -37.58 11.14
CA LEU A 8 -3.94 -36.55 10.29
C LEU A 8 -3.48 -35.13 10.61
N LEU A 9 -3.04 -34.85 11.84
CA LEU A 9 -2.60 -33.50 12.24
C LEU A 9 -1.23 -33.10 11.68
N LEU A 10 -0.42 -34.07 11.24
CA LEU A 10 0.92 -33.80 10.69
C LEU A 10 0.88 -33.36 9.21
N LEU A 11 -0.12 -33.80 8.44
CA LEU A 11 -0.26 -33.45 7.02
C LEU A 11 -0.86 -32.05 6.79
N LEU A 12 -1.68 -31.56 7.71
CA LEU A 12 -2.26 -30.20 7.64
C LEU A 12 -1.27 -29.09 8.04
N GLY A 13 -0.17 -29.43 8.73
CA GLY A 13 0.82 -28.45 9.17
C GLY A 13 1.82 -28.00 8.10
N LEU A 14 1.98 -28.77 7.01
CA LEU A 14 3.03 -28.52 6.00
C LEU A 14 2.56 -27.73 4.77
N THR A 15 1.26 -27.71 4.48
CA THR A 15 0.68 -26.91 3.38
C THR A 15 0.36 -25.47 3.76
N GLY A 16 0.40 -25.12 5.06
CA GLY A 16 0.13 -23.76 5.54
C GLY A 16 1.31 -22.79 5.44
N LEU A 17 2.52 -23.25 5.10
CA LEU A 17 3.72 -22.41 5.11
C LEU A 17 4.13 -21.79 3.76
N PHE A 18 3.45 -22.11 2.67
CA PHE A 18 3.84 -21.69 1.31
C PHE A 18 2.92 -20.65 0.64
N GLY A 19 1.87 -20.17 1.31
CA GLY A 19 0.79 -19.42 0.66
C GLY A 19 0.74 -17.90 0.86
N LEU A 20 1.55 -17.31 1.75
CA LEU A 20 1.42 -15.90 2.12
C LEU A 20 2.70 -15.07 1.96
N VAL A 21 3.62 -15.52 1.11
CA VAL A 21 4.65 -14.62 0.53
C VAL A 21 4.11 -13.95 -0.73
N GLY A 22 2.83 -13.55 -0.70
CA GLY A 22 2.32 -12.50 -1.56
C GLY A 22 2.74 -11.14 -1.02
N CYS A 23 4.05 -10.95 -0.77
CA CYS A 23 4.61 -9.61 -0.62
C CYS A 23 4.52 -8.99 -2.01
N GLY A 24 3.39 -8.31 -2.24
CA GLY A 24 3.10 -7.58 -3.47
C GLY A 24 4.36 -6.83 -3.85
N GLN A 25 4.89 -7.15 -5.02
CA GLN A 25 6.01 -6.44 -5.60
C GLN A 25 5.62 -4.97 -5.58
N ASP A 26 6.33 -4.16 -4.79
CA ASP A 26 6.24 -2.71 -4.82
C ASP A 26 6.37 -2.33 -6.29
N VAL A 27 5.25 -1.95 -6.89
CA VAL A 27 5.22 -1.54 -8.28
C VAL A 27 5.81 -0.13 -8.27
N ASP A 28 7.13 -0.06 -8.17
CA ASP A 28 7.92 1.16 -8.12
C ASP A 28 7.87 1.82 -9.50
N SER A 29 6.70 2.37 -9.78
CA SER A 29 6.45 3.20 -10.94
C SER A 29 6.40 4.64 -10.48
N PRO A 30 7.13 5.55 -11.15
CA PRO A 30 7.06 6.97 -10.84
C PRO A 30 5.63 7.52 -10.94
N PHE A 31 4.76 6.89 -11.73
CA PHE A 31 3.33 7.22 -11.81
C PHE A 31 2.56 6.88 -10.55
N PHE A 32 2.74 5.67 -10.01
CA PHE A 32 2.09 5.28 -8.75
C PHE A 32 2.59 6.14 -7.59
N ASN A 33 3.90 6.44 -7.56
CA ASN A 33 4.51 7.31 -6.54
C ASN A 33 3.95 8.75 -6.61
N TYR A 34 3.75 9.29 -7.81
CA TYR A 34 3.14 10.61 -7.99
C TYR A 34 1.67 10.63 -7.56
N MET A 35 0.88 9.63 -7.96
CA MET A 35 -0.54 9.56 -7.63
C MET A 35 -0.76 9.38 -6.12
N ASP A 36 0.03 8.53 -5.48
CA ASP A 36 0.02 8.34 -4.03
C ASP A 36 0.43 9.63 -3.30
N CYS A 37 1.50 10.30 -3.75
CA CYS A 37 1.91 11.61 -3.22
C CYS A 37 0.75 12.62 -3.29
N ARG A 38 0.09 12.72 -4.45
CA ARG A 38 -0.99 13.70 -4.65
C ARG A 38 -2.16 13.41 -3.72
N ALA A 39 -2.58 12.15 -3.62
CA ALA A 39 -3.67 11.73 -2.75
C ALA A 39 -3.37 12.02 -1.27
N LYS A 40 -2.21 11.59 -0.76
CA LYS A 40 -1.79 11.83 0.63
C LYS A 40 -1.65 13.31 0.95
N LYS A 41 -1.03 14.08 0.04
CA LYS A 41 -0.80 15.50 0.27
C LYS A 41 -2.10 16.31 0.22
N ARG A 42 -3.01 15.98 -0.71
CA ARG A 42 -4.34 16.59 -0.79
C ARG A 42 -5.14 16.34 0.48
N ALA A 43 -5.24 15.09 0.93
CA ALA A 43 -5.95 14.74 2.16
C ALA A 43 -5.40 15.50 3.38
N SER A 44 -4.07 15.62 3.48
CA SER A 44 -3.43 16.39 4.54
C SER A 44 -3.76 17.89 4.49
N LEU A 45 -3.90 18.48 3.31
CA LEU A 45 -4.27 19.89 3.13
C LEU A 45 -5.76 20.13 3.42
N GLU A 46 -6.63 19.24 2.98
CA GLU A 46 -8.07 19.28 3.30
C GLU A 46 -8.28 19.15 4.82
N GLN A 47 -7.53 18.27 5.50
CA GLN A 47 -7.54 18.17 6.97
C GLN A 47 -7.07 19.45 7.68
N GLN A 48 -6.27 20.29 7.01
CA GLN A 48 -5.86 21.61 7.51
C GLN A 48 -6.91 22.70 7.22
N GLY A 49 -8.08 22.34 6.69
CA GLY A 49 -9.15 23.27 6.36
C GLY A 49 -8.95 24.00 5.03
N MET A 50 -8.05 23.51 4.15
CA MET A 50 -7.91 24.05 2.81
C MET A 50 -9.09 23.62 1.93
N ASP A 51 -9.57 24.53 1.09
CA ASP A 51 -10.57 24.23 0.05
C ASP A 51 -10.11 23.04 -0.83
N PRO A 52 -11.00 22.09 -1.19
CA PRO A 52 -10.62 20.90 -1.95
C PRO A 52 -9.95 21.20 -3.30
N THR A 53 -10.36 22.27 -3.99
CA THR A 53 -9.74 22.68 -5.26
C THR A 53 -8.35 23.29 -5.02
N ALA A 54 -8.21 24.13 -3.99
CA ALA A 54 -6.90 24.67 -3.61
C ALA A 54 -5.93 23.57 -3.14
N ALA A 55 -6.42 22.59 -2.38
CA ALA A 55 -5.67 21.44 -1.90
C ALA A 55 -5.21 20.53 -3.06
N ASP A 56 -6.07 20.34 -4.07
CA ASP A 56 -5.73 19.61 -5.29
C ASP A 56 -4.62 20.30 -6.10
N MET A 57 -4.77 21.61 -6.34
CA MET A 57 -3.76 22.40 -7.07
C MET A 57 -2.42 22.42 -6.34
N ARG A 58 -2.45 22.58 -5.01
CA ARG A 58 -1.24 22.61 -4.18
C ARG A 58 -0.57 21.24 -4.06
N SER A 59 -1.34 20.16 -3.93
CA SER A 59 -0.80 18.80 -3.93
C SER A 59 -0.16 18.43 -5.27
N LYS A 60 -0.79 18.82 -6.39
CA LYS A 60 -0.23 18.64 -7.75
C LYS A 60 1.12 19.34 -7.90
N ALA A 61 1.22 20.62 -7.55
CA ALA A 61 2.48 21.36 -7.61
C ALA A 61 3.58 20.71 -6.75
N TYR A 62 3.26 20.40 -5.48
CA TYR A 62 4.20 19.78 -4.54
C TYR A 62 4.75 18.43 -5.01
N CYS A 63 3.88 17.59 -5.59
CA CYS A 63 4.27 16.27 -6.07
C CYS A 63 4.99 16.35 -7.42
N LYS A 64 4.66 17.31 -8.29
CA LYS A 64 5.38 17.52 -9.55
C LYS A 64 6.84 17.93 -9.32
N GLU A 65 7.12 18.73 -8.29
CA GLU A 65 8.51 19.08 -7.91
C GLU A 65 9.32 17.86 -7.43
N ARG A 66 8.65 16.86 -6.84
CA ARG A 66 9.30 15.65 -6.28
C ARG A 66 9.38 14.51 -7.28
N PHE A 67 8.48 14.50 -8.25
CA PHE A 67 8.39 13.51 -9.32
C PHE A 67 8.34 14.25 -10.68
N PRO A 68 9.48 14.82 -11.13
CA PRO A 68 9.53 15.75 -12.27
C PRO A 68 9.25 15.13 -13.65
N GLU A 69 8.93 13.84 -13.75
CA GLU A 69 8.72 13.12 -15.00
C GLU A 69 7.33 12.48 -15.07
N GLN A 70 6.30 13.31 -15.01
CA GLN A 70 4.92 12.85 -15.16
C GLN A 70 4.26 13.65 -16.30
N PRO A 71 4.17 13.07 -17.51
CA PRO A 71 3.49 13.69 -18.65
C PRO A 71 2.00 13.94 -18.38
#